data_AF-A0A533VQT2-F1
#
_entry.id   AF-A0A533VQT2-F1
#
_cell.length_a   1.000
_cell.length_b   1.000
_cell.length_c   1.000
_cell.angle_alpha   90.00
_cell.angle_beta   90.00
_cell.angle_gamma   90.00
#
_symmetry.space_group_name_H-M   'P 1'
#
loop_
_entity.id
_entity.type
_entity.pdbx_description
1 polymer ?
#
loop_
_entity_poly.entity_id
_entity_poly.type
_entity_poly.pdbx_seq_one_letter_code
_entity_poly.pdbx_strand_id
1 'polypeptide(L)'
;MLVEIPDVGVILGVLASFVAGLVVVVLYNAIKPRLGSEANNTKILTGRLQYYENLLIDMKIRLDSLELIKESEEPPHIPVLRHREYKVQQEVSFDPKEEKKERMQNMNFGSATDYVLRLITEKPMTSRDIQITIGRTREHTSRMMKKLFEEGLVERNMQTKPFTYKITDKGLAKVGVIKTIPAQ
;
A
#
# COMPACT_ATOMS: atom_id res chain seq x y z
N MET A 1 -75.37 15.80 15.81
CA MET A 1 -74.57 15.16 14.75
C MET A 1 -74.58 13.67 15.01
N LEU A 2 -74.91 12.85 14.01
CA LEU A 2 -74.57 11.43 14.07
C LEU A 2 -73.08 11.31 13.72
N VAL A 3 -72.35 10.48 14.44
CA VAL A 3 -70.98 10.11 14.07
C VAL A 3 -71.10 8.91 13.14
N GLU A 4 -70.82 9.13 11.85
CA GLU A 4 -70.74 8.05 10.88
C GLU A 4 -69.50 7.21 11.21
N ILE A 5 -69.73 5.99 11.69
CA ILE A 5 -68.66 5.04 12.00
C ILE A 5 -68.10 4.54 10.66
N PRO A 6 -66.80 4.72 10.37
CA PRO A 6 -66.23 4.26 9.11
C PRO A 6 -66.30 2.72 9.02
N ASP A 7 -66.48 2.22 7.81
CA ASP A 7 -66.56 0.78 7.54
C ASP A 7 -65.33 0.03 8.07
N VAL A 8 -65.57 -1.19 8.58
CA VAL A 8 -64.56 -2.06 9.18
C VAL A 8 -63.43 -2.34 8.18
N GLY A 9 -63.75 -2.47 6.88
CA GLY A 9 -62.74 -2.62 5.83
C GLY A 9 -61.77 -1.44 5.73
N VAL A 10 -62.26 -0.20 5.91
CA VAL A 10 -61.45 1.02 5.89
C VAL A 10 -60.54 1.08 7.11
N ILE A 11 -61.08 0.82 8.31
CA ILE A 11 -60.30 0.78 9.56
C ILE A 11 -59.17 -0.26 9.47
N LEU A 12 -59.49 -1.46 8.97
CA LEU A 12 -58.56 -2.58 8.86
C LEU A 12 -57.50 -2.33 7.78
N GLY A 13 -57.86 -1.67 6.67
CA GLY A 13 -56.92 -1.21 5.64
C GLY A 13 -55.91 -0.17 6.15
N VAL A 14 -56.38 0.83 6.90
CA VAL A 14 -55.50 1.82 7.55
C VAL A 14 -54.54 1.13 8.54
N LEU A 15 -55.06 0.24 9.39
CA LEU A 15 -54.23 -0.51 10.35
C LEU A 15 -53.19 -1.39 9.65
N ALA A 16 -53.58 -2.09 8.57
CA ALA A 16 -52.66 -2.90 7.78
C ALA A 16 -51.54 -2.07 7.13
N SER A 17 -51.85 -0.87 6.61
CA SER A 17 -50.83 0.03 6.04
C SER A 17 -49.81 0.50 7.08
N PHE A 18 -50.25 0.78 8.31
CA PHE A 18 -49.39 1.17 9.42
C PHE A 18 -48.44 0.03 9.84
N VAL A 19 -48.96 -1.20 9.95
CA VAL A 19 -48.16 -2.40 10.24
C VAL A 19 -47.15 -2.68 9.12
N ALA A 20 -47.55 -2.54 7.85
CA ALA A 20 -46.64 -2.70 6.71
C ALA A 20 -45.49 -1.68 6.76
N GLY A 21 -45.78 -0.41 7.08
CA GLY A 21 -44.78 0.63 7.29
C GLY A 21 -43.77 0.28 8.40
N LEU A 22 -44.26 -0.21 9.55
CA LEU A 22 -43.40 -0.70 10.64
C LEU A 22 -42.51 -1.86 10.21
N VAL A 23 -43.05 -2.85 9.48
CA VAL A 23 -42.27 -4.00 8.97
C VAL A 23 -41.16 -3.54 8.02
N VAL A 24 -41.44 -2.58 7.12
CA VAL A 24 -40.43 -2.01 6.21
C VAL A 24 -39.33 -1.28 6.98
N VAL A 25 -39.68 -0.48 8.00
CA VAL A 25 -38.68 0.22 8.85
C VAL A 25 -37.82 -0.77 9.64
N VAL A 26 -38.41 -1.83 10.18
CA VAL A 26 -37.68 -2.90 10.89
C VAL A 26 -36.72 -3.65 9.94
N LEU A 27 -37.18 -4.03 8.74
CA LEU A 27 -36.32 -4.67 7.73
C LEU A 27 -35.15 -3.76 7.33
N TYR A 28 -35.43 -2.49 7.01
CA TYR A 28 -34.40 -1.51 6.67
C TYR A 28 -33.35 -1.39 7.77
N ASN A 29 -33.78 -1.23 9.02
CA ASN A 29 -32.87 -1.04 10.15
C ASN A 29 -32.13 -2.34 10.57
N ALA A 30 -32.66 -3.52 10.23
CA ALA A 30 -31.98 -4.80 10.39
C ALA A 30 -30.92 -5.07 9.29
N ILE A 31 -31.13 -4.56 8.07
CA ILE A 31 -30.18 -4.69 6.95
C ILE A 31 -29.07 -3.64 7.03
N LYS A 32 -29.41 -2.40 7.40
CA LYS A 32 -28.48 -1.26 7.57
C LYS A 32 -27.14 -1.58 8.28
N PRO A 33 -27.09 -2.29 9.44
CA PRO A 33 -25.82 -2.60 10.10
C PRO A 33 -24.88 -3.52 9.30
N ARG A 34 -25.40 -4.37 8.39
CA ARG A 34 -24.54 -5.19 7.52
C ARG A 34 -23.77 -4.33 6.51
N LEU A 35 -24.37 -3.24 6.00
CA LEU A 35 -23.70 -2.29 5.10
C LEU A 35 -22.69 -1.42 5.87
N GLY A 36 -22.89 -1.19 7.17
CA GLY A 36 -22.01 -0.39 8.02
C GLY A 36 -20.58 -0.95 8.21
N SER A 37 -20.36 -2.23 7.90
CA SER A 37 -19.02 -2.85 7.99
C SER A 37 -18.04 -2.26 6.97
N GLU A 38 -18.49 -2.04 5.73
CA GLU A 38 -17.68 -1.42 4.67
C GLU A 38 -17.27 0.02 5.01
N ALA A 39 -18.11 0.75 5.74
CA ALA A 39 -17.86 2.14 6.13
C ALA A 39 -16.63 2.32 7.06
N ASN A 40 -16.03 1.24 7.58
CA ASN A 40 -14.77 1.29 8.32
C ASN A 40 -13.56 0.97 7.42
N ASN A 41 -13.71 0.05 6.47
CA ASN A 41 -12.69 -0.24 5.45
C ASN A 41 -12.47 0.98 4.54
N THR A 42 -13.55 1.65 4.12
CA THR A 42 -13.46 2.86 3.28
C THR A 42 -12.77 4.00 4.01
N LYS A 43 -13.05 4.25 5.30
CA LYS A 43 -12.33 5.26 6.11
C LYS A 43 -10.82 5.03 6.18
N ILE A 44 -10.40 3.77 6.31
CA ILE A 44 -8.97 3.40 6.33
C ILE A 44 -8.33 3.62 4.94
N LEU A 45 -9.09 3.37 3.87
CA LEU A 45 -8.64 3.60 2.49
C LEU A 45 -8.56 5.10 2.17
N THR A 46 -9.57 5.90 2.50
CA THR A 46 -9.58 7.36 2.26
C THR A 46 -8.51 8.08 3.06
N GLY A 47 -8.27 7.71 4.32
CA GLY A 47 -7.18 8.29 5.12
C GLY A 47 -5.80 8.03 4.54
N ARG A 48 -5.60 6.89 3.87
CA ARG A 48 -4.35 6.61 3.11
C ARG A 48 -4.29 7.37 1.79
N LEU A 49 -5.42 7.50 1.09
CA LEU A 49 -5.48 8.27 -0.17
C LEU A 49 -5.11 9.74 0.09
N GLN A 50 -5.71 10.35 1.11
CA GLN A 50 -5.45 11.74 1.52
C GLN A 50 -3.98 11.96 1.93
N TYR A 51 -3.33 10.97 2.54
CA TYR A 51 -1.89 11.04 2.84
C TYR A 51 -1.03 11.11 1.56
N TYR A 52 -1.34 10.29 0.54
CA TYR A 52 -0.63 10.34 -0.74
C TYR A 52 -0.95 11.60 -1.56
N GLU A 53 -2.17 12.12 -1.46
CA GLU A 53 -2.59 13.38 -2.07
C GLU A 53 -1.81 14.57 -1.49
N ASN A 54 -1.73 14.68 -0.16
CA ASN A 54 -0.92 15.70 0.51
C ASN A 54 0.57 15.62 0.14
N LEU A 55 1.11 14.40 -0.02
CA LEU A 55 2.51 14.19 -0.43
C LEU A 55 2.75 14.61 -1.89
N LEU A 56 1.80 14.35 -2.79
CA LEU A 56 1.82 14.87 -4.16
C LEU A 56 1.74 16.39 -4.20
N ILE A 57 0.98 17.02 -3.29
CA ILE A 57 0.86 18.47 -3.18
C ILE A 57 2.20 19.10 -2.75
N ASP A 58 2.91 18.58 -1.74
CA ASP A 58 4.27 19.07 -1.39
C ASP A 58 5.24 18.94 -2.57
N MET A 59 5.24 17.79 -3.25
CA MET A 59 6.12 17.58 -4.41
C MET A 59 5.77 18.51 -5.58
N LYS A 60 4.49 18.82 -5.81
CA LYS A 60 4.04 19.77 -6.84
C LYS A 60 4.44 21.20 -6.47
N ILE A 61 4.14 21.67 -5.26
CA ILE A 61 4.57 23.00 -4.77
C ILE A 61 6.09 23.15 -4.86
N ARG A 62 6.86 22.11 -4.51
CA ARG A 62 8.33 22.13 -4.60
C ARG A 62 8.82 22.23 -6.04
N LEU A 63 8.26 21.44 -6.96
CA LEU A 63 8.59 21.53 -8.38
C LEU A 63 8.23 22.91 -8.95
N ASP A 64 7.05 23.44 -8.62
CA ASP A 64 6.57 24.73 -9.09
C ASP A 64 7.42 25.88 -8.53
N SER A 65 7.92 25.76 -7.29
CA SER A 65 8.88 26.71 -6.74
C SER A 65 10.24 26.67 -7.44
N LEU A 66 10.69 25.50 -7.90
CA LEU A 66 11.94 25.34 -8.65
C LEU A 66 11.79 25.82 -10.10
N GLU A 67 10.62 25.63 -10.70
CA GLU A 67 10.26 26.18 -12.01
C GLU A 67 10.20 27.72 -11.96
N LEU A 68 9.56 28.29 -10.93
CA LEU A 68 9.51 29.73 -10.70
C LEU A 68 10.89 30.35 -10.40
N ILE A 69 11.75 29.67 -9.63
CA ILE A 69 13.13 30.13 -9.38
C ILE A 69 13.93 30.12 -10.68
N LYS A 70 13.79 29.06 -11.50
CA LYS A 70 14.45 28.96 -12.81
C LYS A 70 13.95 30.03 -13.80
N GLU A 71 12.65 30.31 -13.82
CA GLU A 71 12.05 31.39 -14.62
C GLU A 71 12.50 32.78 -14.14
N SER A 72 12.83 32.91 -12.84
CA SER A 72 13.35 34.14 -12.24
C SER A 72 14.85 34.40 -12.45
N GLU A 73 15.62 33.47 -13.05
CA GLU A 73 17.02 33.72 -13.43
C GLU A 73 17.16 34.32 -14.86
N GLU A 74 16.10 34.28 -15.69
CA GLU A 74 16.08 34.99 -16.98
C GLU A 74 15.42 36.39 -16.85
N PRO A 75 15.95 37.43 -17.53
CA PRO A 75 15.38 38.78 -17.47
C PRO A 75 14.00 38.86 -18.15
N PRO A 76 13.11 39.76 -17.70
CA PRO A 76 11.66 39.55 -17.80
C PRO A 76 11.05 39.84 -19.18
N HIS A 77 10.70 38.78 -19.93
CA HIS A 77 9.85 38.88 -21.13
C HIS A 77 8.79 37.76 -21.24
N ILE A 78 7.59 38.07 -20.75
CA ILE A 78 6.33 37.36 -20.99
C ILE A 78 5.68 37.93 -22.27
N PRO A 79 4.91 37.19 -23.12
CA PRO A 79 4.59 35.74 -23.12
C PRO A 79 4.94 35.01 -24.43
N VAL A 80 4.76 33.67 -24.46
CA VAL A 80 3.77 32.94 -25.29
C VAL A 80 4.19 31.47 -25.50
N LEU A 81 3.36 30.58 -24.94
CA LEU A 81 3.01 29.24 -25.39
C LEU A 81 3.69 28.73 -26.69
N ARG A 82 4.64 27.79 -26.57
CA ARG A 82 4.94 26.86 -27.66
C ARG A 82 5.24 25.46 -27.14
N HIS A 83 4.25 24.56 -27.29
CA HIS A 83 4.46 23.13 -27.13
C HIS A 83 5.55 22.66 -28.12
N ARG A 84 6.51 21.85 -27.65
CA ARG A 84 7.40 21.11 -28.54
C ARG A 84 7.75 19.76 -27.97
N GLU A 85 7.14 18.73 -28.52
CA GLU A 85 7.46 17.35 -28.20
C GLU A 85 8.81 16.93 -28.80
N TYR A 86 9.46 16.04 -28.06
CA TYR A 86 10.74 15.35 -28.24
C TYR A 86 11.32 15.21 -29.66
N LYS A 87 12.64 15.44 -29.77
CA LYS A 87 13.55 14.47 -30.41
C LYS A 87 14.94 14.47 -29.76
N VAL A 88 15.63 13.33 -29.85
CA VAL A 88 16.89 12.96 -29.18
C VAL A 88 18.06 12.95 -30.19
N GLN A 89 19.30 13.26 -29.76
CA GLN A 89 20.54 12.51 -30.06
C GLN A 89 21.78 13.04 -29.27
N GLN A 90 22.54 12.13 -28.65
CA GLN A 90 24.02 12.04 -28.40
C GLN A 90 24.90 13.31 -28.18
N GLU A 91 25.92 13.38 -27.30
CA GLU A 91 26.55 12.49 -26.29
C GLU A 91 27.65 13.30 -25.50
N VAL A 92 28.39 12.85 -24.46
CA VAL A 92 28.47 11.55 -23.77
C VAL A 92 27.86 11.61 -22.35
N SER A 93 28.51 11.69 -21.17
CA SER A 93 29.93 11.80 -20.71
C SER A 93 30.14 11.20 -19.30
N PHE A 94 31.40 11.02 -18.87
CA PHE A 94 31.88 10.45 -17.59
C PHE A 94 31.06 10.78 -16.31
N ASP A 95 30.23 9.82 -15.87
CA ASP A 95 30.29 9.02 -14.62
C ASP A 95 30.46 9.70 -13.21
N PRO A 96 30.04 9.08 -12.09
CA PRO A 96 28.64 9.10 -11.67
C PRO A 96 28.43 9.50 -10.18
N LYS A 97 27.21 9.91 -9.80
CA LYS A 97 26.76 9.82 -8.39
C LYS A 97 25.25 9.72 -8.18
N GLU A 98 24.90 8.77 -7.32
CA GLU A 98 23.61 8.38 -6.75
C GLU A 98 22.79 9.60 -6.25
N GLU A 99 21.46 9.70 -6.30
CA GLU A 99 20.40 8.70 -6.12
C GLU A 99 19.13 9.09 -6.92
N LYS A 100 18.37 8.10 -7.43
CA LYS A 100 17.00 8.31 -7.92
C LYS A 100 16.08 7.22 -7.37
N LYS A 101 15.40 7.50 -6.25
CA LYS A 101 14.48 6.54 -5.61
C LYS A 101 13.33 6.20 -6.56
N GLU A 102 13.30 4.95 -7.03
CA GLU A 102 12.49 4.58 -8.18
C GLU A 102 10.99 4.51 -7.90
N ARG A 103 10.22 4.95 -8.89
CA ARG A 103 8.76 5.10 -8.84
C ARG A 103 8.06 3.74 -8.97
N MET A 104 7.81 3.08 -7.84
CA MET A 104 6.93 1.90 -7.72
C MET A 104 7.20 0.80 -8.77
N GLN A 105 8.39 0.21 -8.75
CA GLN A 105 8.55 -1.10 -9.40
C GLN A 105 7.53 -2.08 -8.83
N ASN A 106 6.72 -2.70 -9.70
CA ASN A 106 5.92 -3.87 -9.35
C ASN A 106 6.84 -5.08 -9.19
N MET A 107 7.64 -5.06 -8.11
CA MET A 107 8.79 -5.93 -7.94
C MET A 107 8.41 -7.41 -8.05
N ASN A 108 8.98 -8.04 -9.08
CA ASN A 108 9.06 -9.49 -9.23
C ASN A 108 9.46 -10.11 -7.88
N PHE A 109 8.75 -11.16 -7.47
CA PHE A 109 8.95 -11.82 -6.17
C PHE A 109 10.42 -12.24 -5.92
N GLY A 110 11.20 -12.51 -6.97
CA GLY A 110 12.65 -12.75 -6.87
C GLY A 110 13.41 -11.63 -6.16
N SER A 111 13.22 -10.36 -6.58
CA SER A 111 13.90 -9.22 -5.96
C SER A 111 13.59 -9.10 -4.45
N ALA A 112 12.34 -9.38 -4.07
CA ALA A 112 11.93 -9.39 -2.67
C ALA A 112 12.55 -10.56 -1.88
N THR A 113 12.72 -11.75 -2.47
CA THR A 113 13.42 -12.87 -1.82
C THR A 113 14.90 -12.60 -1.66
N ASP A 114 15.55 -12.06 -2.67
CA ASP A 114 17.01 -11.91 -2.70
C ASP A 114 17.46 -10.78 -1.76
N TYR A 115 16.67 -9.70 -1.67
CA TYR A 115 16.83 -8.66 -0.65
C TYR A 115 16.68 -9.21 0.78
N VAL A 116 15.73 -10.11 1.04
CA VAL A 116 15.56 -10.73 2.37
C VAL A 116 16.68 -11.71 2.71
N LEU A 117 17.19 -12.47 1.74
CA LEU A 117 18.35 -13.34 1.95
C LEU A 117 19.60 -12.52 2.31
N ARG A 118 19.84 -11.39 1.62
CA ARG A 118 20.90 -10.43 1.99
C ARG A 118 20.72 -9.90 3.41
N LEU A 119 19.52 -9.42 3.75
CA LEU A 119 19.20 -8.87 5.07
C LEU A 119 19.45 -9.88 6.21
N ILE A 120 19.11 -11.15 5.99
CA ILE A 120 19.35 -12.26 6.94
C ILE A 120 20.85 -12.65 7.00
N THR A 121 21.62 -12.40 5.95
CA THR A 121 23.08 -12.62 5.92
C THR A 121 23.81 -11.64 6.84
N GLU A 122 23.33 -10.38 6.89
CA GLU A 122 23.88 -9.31 7.73
C GLU A 122 23.50 -9.50 9.22
N LYS A 123 22.26 -9.92 9.51
CA LYS A 123 21.79 -10.17 10.89
C LYS A 123 20.67 -11.23 10.95
N PRO A 124 20.68 -12.17 11.92
CA PRO A 124 19.53 -13.04 12.15
C PRO A 124 18.29 -12.22 12.54
N MET A 125 17.21 -12.35 11.77
CA MET A 125 15.99 -11.56 11.91
C MET A 125 14.76 -12.42 12.21
N THR A 126 13.75 -11.83 12.85
CA THR A 126 12.43 -12.46 13.02
C THR A 126 11.55 -12.21 11.80
N SER A 127 10.46 -12.97 11.66
CA SER A 127 9.43 -12.68 10.64
C SER A 127 8.83 -11.27 10.75
N ARG A 128 8.90 -10.62 11.92
CA ARG A 128 8.36 -9.27 12.13
C ARG A 128 9.30 -8.19 11.64
N ASP A 129 10.61 -8.35 11.88
CA ASP A 129 11.63 -7.41 11.38
C ASP A 129 11.62 -7.43 9.85
N ILE A 130 11.65 -8.64 9.27
CA ILE A 130 11.55 -8.84 7.82
C ILE A 130 10.26 -8.20 7.27
N GLN A 131 9.10 -8.39 7.93
CA GLN A 131 7.83 -7.77 7.51
C GLN A 131 7.93 -6.23 7.44
N ILE A 132 8.56 -5.61 8.45
CA ILE A 132 8.75 -4.16 8.52
C ILE A 132 9.69 -3.70 7.40
N THR A 133 10.85 -4.34 7.23
CA THR A 133 11.86 -3.94 6.24
C THR A 133 11.38 -4.10 4.79
N ILE A 134 10.54 -5.10 4.47
CA ILE A 134 9.98 -5.26 3.11
C ILE A 134 8.67 -4.51 2.86
N GLY A 135 8.07 -3.89 3.89
CA GLY A 135 6.82 -3.14 3.77
C GLY A 135 5.58 -3.96 3.35
N ARG A 136 5.61 -5.29 3.43
CA ARG A 136 4.50 -6.18 3.00
C ARG A 136 3.59 -6.59 4.17
N THR A 137 2.48 -7.24 3.85
CA THR A 137 1.59 -7.83 4.87
C THR A 137 2.30 -8.99 5.60
N ARG A 138 1.88 -9.26 6.84
CA ARG A 138 2.32 -10.43 7.61
C ARG A 138 2.15 -11.72 6.81
N GLU A 139 1.03 -11.87 6.10
CA GLU A 139 0.69 -13.07 5.33
C GLU A 139 1.63 -13.30 4.14
N HIS A 140 1.91 -12.27 3.32
CA HIS A 140 2.88 -12.40 2.22
C HIS A 140 4.28 -12.72 2.76
N THR A 141 4.67 -12.09 3.88
CA THR A 141 5.96 -12.35 4.54
C THR A 141 6.04 -13.81 5.03
N SER A 142 5.00 -14.30 5.70
CA SER A 142 4.94 -15.69 6.19
C SER A 142 4.96 -16.72 5.05
N ARG A 143 4.28 -16.45 3.92
CA ARG A 143 4.35 -17.33 2.74
C ARG A 143 5.73 -17.33 2.09
N MET A 144 6.36 -16.17 1.97
CA MET A 144 7.72 -16.03 1.43
C MET A 144 8.75 -16.75 2.32
N MET A 145 8.71 -16.53 3.63
CA MET A 145 9.62 -17.19 4.58
C MET A 145 9.37 -18.70 4.69
N LYS A 146 8.13 -19.16 4.49
CA LYS A 146 7.82 -20.59 4.34
C LYS A 146 8.49 -21.15 3.09
N LYS A 147 8.30 -20.51 1.92
CA LYS A 147 8.90 -20.95 0.65
C LYS A 147 10.43 -20.98 0.69
N LEU A 148 11.09 -19.96 1.26
CA LEU A 148 12.55 -19.93 1.40
C LEU A 148 13.10 -21.05 2.33
N PHE A 149 12.31 -21.47 3.32
CA PHE A 149 12.63 -22.61 4.18
C PHE A 149 12.44 -23.95 3.44
N GLU A 150 11.37 -24.08 2.65
CA GLU A 150 11.11 -25.26 1.80
C GLU A 150 12.13 -25.41 0.65
N GLU A 151 12.65 -24.29 0.11
CA GLU A 151 13.78 -24.27 -0.84
C GLU A 151 15.15 -24.55 -0.16
N GLY A 152 15.21 -24.63 1.17
CA GLY A 152 16.45 -24.87 1.93
C GLY A 152 17.46 -23.72 1.86
N LEU A 153 16.98 -22.49 1.67
CA LEU A 153 17.79 -21.27 1.58
C LEU A 153 17.94 -20.56 2.93
N VAL A 154 16.97 -20.75 3.83
CA VAL A 154 16.99 -20.24 5.20
C VAL A 154 16.57 -21.31 6.20
N GLU A 155 17.20 -21.31 7.36
CA GLU A 155 16.80 -22.08 8.52
C GLU A 155 16.05 -21.20 9.52
N ARG A 156 15.08 -21.80 10.24
CA ARG A 156 14.38 -21.16 11.36
C ARG A 156 14.89 -21.72 12.68
N ASN A 157 15.37 -20.88 13.59
CA ASN A 157 15.61 -21.32 14.97
C ASN A 157 14.26 -21.36 15.71
N MET A 158 13.90 -22.55 16.21
CA MET A 158 12.69 -22.79 16.99
C MET A 158 12.89 -22.74 18.51
N GLN A 159 14.15 -22.64 18.98
CA GLN A 159 14.51 -22.62 20.40
C GLN A 159 13.96 -21.38 21.13
N THR A 160 13.82 -20.25 20.42
CA THR A 160 13.31 -18.98 20.96
C THR A 160 12.04 -18.54 20.24
N LYS A 161 11.18 -17.81 20.97
CA LYS A 161 10.02 -17.09 20.43
C LYS A 161 10.26 -15.59 20.64
N PRO A 162 10.06 -14.73 19.63
CA PRO A 162 9.71 -15.04 18.23
C PRO A 162 10.81 -15.82 17.49
N PHE A 163 10.41 -16.64 16.52
CA PHE A 163 11.35 -17.42 15.71
C PHE A 163 12.27 -16.50 14.89
N THR A 164 13.56 -16.81 14.90
CA THR A 164 14.59 -16.11 14.11
C THR A 164 15.01 -16.95 12.91
N TYR A 165 15.38 -16.28 11.82
CA TYR A 165 15.84 -16.92 10.59
C TYR A 165 17.33 -16.65 10.38
N LYS A 166 18.02 -17.62 9.80
CA LYS A 166 19.43 -17.55 9.36
C LYS A 166 19.52 -18.05 7.92
N ILE A 167 20.53 -17.59 7.18
CA ILE A 167 20.80 -18.07 5.83
C ILE A 167 21.61 -19.38 5.87
N THR A 168 21.22 -20.34 5.04
CA THR A 168 21.92 -21.62 4.83
C THR A 168 22.92 -21.47 3.67
N ASP A 169 23.92 -22.35 3.55
CA ASP A 169 24.96 -22.25 2.49
C ASP A 169 24.37 -22.17 1.07
N LYS A 170 23.28 -22.91 0.81
CA LYS A 170 22.51 -22.83 -0.44
C LYS A 170 21.90 -21.44 -0.68
N GLY A 171 21.43 -20.79 0.39
CA GLY A 171 20.98 -19.41 0.36
C GLY A 171 22.11 -18.45 0.01
N LEU A 172 23.27 -18.60 0.66
CA LEU A 172 24.44 -17.75 0.42
C LEU A 172 24.91 -17.84 -1.04
N ALA A 173 24.95 -19.06 -1.60
CA ALA A 173 25.24 -19.29 -3.01
C ALA A 173 24.24 -18.60 -3.97
N LYS A 174 22.94 -18.57 -3.61
CA LYS A 174 21.89 -17.92 -4.42
C LYS A 174 22.02 -16.39 -4.47
N VAL A 175 22.47 -15.74 -3.39
CA VAL A 175 22.68 -14.27 -3.37
C VAL A 175 24.03 -13.87 -4.01
N GLY A 176 24.92 -14.82 -4.27
CA GLY A 176 26.25 -14.53 -4.83
C GLY A 176 27.20 -13.78 -3.88
N VAL A 177 26.83 -13.63 -2.59
CA VAL A 177 27.67 -12.99 -1.58
C VAL A 177 28.77 -13.94 -1.16
N ILE A 178 29.86 -13.92 -1.93
CA ILE A 178 31.15 -14.47 -1.50
C ILE A 178 31.53 -13.71 -0.22
N LYS A 179 31.44 -14.38 0.93
CA LYS A 179 31.96 -13.83 2.18
C LYS A 179 33.48 -13.70 2.06
N THR A 180 33.95 -12.47 1.90
CA THR A 180 35.31 -12.09 2.29
C THR A 180 35.43 -12.26 3.80
N ILE A 181 35.87 -13.44 4.23
CA ILE A 181 36.15 -13.72 5.63
C ILE A 181 37.38 -12.88 6.03
N PRO A 182 37.28 -11.94 6.98
CA PRO A 182 38.47 -11.31 7.54
C PRO A 182 39.19 -12.37 8.39
N ALA A 183 40.42 -12.70 8.02
CA ALA A 183 41.25 -13.61 8.79
C ALA A 183 41.92 -12.86 9.95
N GLN A 184 41.65 -13.32 11.18
CA GLN A 184 42.44 -13.13 12.41
C GLN A 184 41.92 -14.08 13.48
#